data_AF-A0A934LRV9-F1
#
_entry.id   AF-A0A934LRV9-F1
#
_cell.length_a   1.000
_cell.length_b   1.000
_cell.length_c   1.000
_cell.angle_alpha   90.00
_cell.angle_beta   90.00
_cell.angle_gamma   90.00
#
_symmetry.space_group_name_H-M   'P 1'
#
loop_
_entity.id
_entity.type
_entity.pdbx_description
1 polymer ?
#
loop_
_entity_poly.entity_id
_entity_poly.type
_entity_poly.pdbx_seq_one_letter_code
_entity_poly.pdbx_strand_id
1 'polypeptide(L)'
;MSKVLEPEVHDCEGAICQAGEDQSVRAYHRQINLLWSRLKEAQQRWYVGVLSTAGDAPNDHLLAQITGLTEKPIQRGRADCKASGRQPIIRLVYP
;
A
#
# COMPACT_ATOMS: atom_id res chain seq x y z
N MET A 1 -3.86 -29.17 -15.72
CA MET A 1 -4.42 -28.05 -14.92
C MET A 1 -3.29 -27.54 -14.03
N SER A 2 -2.65 -26.44 -14.40
CA SER A 2 -1.55 -25.88 -13.60
C SER A 2 -2.12 -25.23 -12.35
N LYS A 3 -1.65 -25.65 -11.18
CA LYS A 3 -1.99 -25.08 -9.88
C LYS A 3 -1.48 -23.63 -9.88
N VAL A 4 -2.39 -22.65 -9.96
CA VAL A 4 -2.04 -21.24 -9.74
C VAL A 4 -1.67 -21.16 -8.27
N LEU A 5 -0.38 -20.95 -7.98
CA LEU A 5 0.06 -20.67 -6.62
C LEU A 5 -0.53 -19.32 -6.24
N GLU A 6 -1.40 -19.30 -5.22
CA GLU A 6 -1.91 -18.06 -4.69
C GLU A 6 -0.73 -17.27 -4.10
N PRO A 7 -0.54 -16.00 -4.49
CA PRO A 7 0.59 -15.24 -4.01
C PRO A 7 0.44 -14.97 -2.52
N GLU A 8 1.54 -15.14 -1.80
CA GLU A 8 1.64 -14.90 -0.36
C GLU A 8 1.26 -13.44 -0.07
N VAL A 9 0.30 -13.27 0.84
CA VAL A 9 -0.19 -11.95 1.25
C VAL A 9 0.61 -11.54 2.46
N HIS A 10 1.26 -10.38 2.40
CA HIS A 10 2.01 -9.83 3.52
C HIS A 10 1.08 -9.56 4.71
N ASP A 11 1.48 -10.01 5.90
CA ASP A 11 0.78 -9.70 7.15
C ASP A 11 1.25 -8.34 7.67
N CYS A 12 0.33 -7.40 7.81
CA CYS A 12 0.66 -6.03 8.22
C CYS A 12 1.33 -5.99 9.61
N GLU A 13 2.46 -5.31 9.70
CA GLU A 13 3.27 -5.18 10.92
C GLU A 13 2.92 -3.93 11.75
N GLY A 14 1.91 -3.16 11.32
CA GLY A 14 1.46 -1.96 12.02
C GLY A 14 0.82 -2.29 13.37
N ALA A 15 1.01 -1.41 14.37
CA ALA A 15 0.56 -1.62 15.74
C ALA A 15 -0.94 -1.96 15.84
N ILE A 16 -1.80 -1.22 15.13
CA ILE A 16 -3.25 -1.45 15.09
C ILE A 16 -3.59 -2.86 14.58
N CYS A 17 -2.84 -3.34 13.58
CA CYS A 17 -3.08 -4.66 12.99
C CYS A 17 -2.62 -5.80 13.90
N GLN A 18 -1.47 -5.62 14.55
CA GLN A 18 -0.89 -6.58 15.48
C GLN A 18 -1.69 -6.68 16.78
N ALA A 19 -2.15 -5.54 17.32
CA ALA A 19 -2.96 -5.50 18.53
C ALA A 19 -4.42 -5.91 18.30
N GLY A 20 -4.89 -5.92 17.04
CA GLY A 20 -6.24 -6.31 16.70
C GLY A 20 -7.31 -5.25 17.02
N GLU A 21 -6.90 -4.03 17.34
CA GLU A 21 -7.71 -2.99 18.02
C GLU A 21 -8.78 -2.34 17.13
N ASP A 22 -8.52 -2.19 15.82
CA ASP A 22 -9.48 -1.61 14.88
C ASP A 22 -9.72 -2.57 13.70
N GLN A 23 -10.94 -3.11 13.64
CA GLN A 23 -11.32 -4.07 12.61
C GLN A 23 -11.46 -3.43 11.22
N SER A 24 -11.81 -2.14 11.14
CA SER A 24 -11.96 -1.41 9.88
C SER A 24 -10.60 -1.11 9.24
N VAL A 25 -9.65 -0.63 10.03
CA VAL A 25 -8.26 -0.38 9.62
C VAL A 25 -7.60 -1.70 9.20
N ARG A 26 -7.80 -2.77 9.98
CA ARG A 26 -7.29 -4.12 9.64
C ARG A 26 -7.84 -4.65 8.33
N ALA A 27 -9.15 -4.53 8.12
CA ALA A 27 -9.78 -4.96 6.87
C ALA A 27 -9.22 -4.17 5.68
N TYR A 28 -9.04 -2.86 5.85
CA TYR A 28 -8.45 -1.98 4.84
C TYR A 28 -7.00 -2.36 4.49
N HIS A 29 -6.13 -2.54 5.49
CA HIS A 29 -4.73 -2.95 5.25
C HIS A 29 -4.65 -4.35 4.61
N ARG A 30 -5.53 -5.27 5.00
CA ARG A 30 -5.58 -6.60 4.37
C ARG A 30 -6.00 -6.51 2.90
N GLN A 31 -6.93 -5.62 2.55
CA GLN A 31 -7.30 -5.36 1.15
C GLN A 31 -6.13 -4.77 0.36
N ILE A 32 -5.40 -3.83 0.95
CA ILE A 32 -4.16 -3.29 0.38
C ILE A 32 -3.19 -4.43 0.06
N ASN A 33 -2.92 -5.32 1.02
CA ASN A 33 -1.92 -6.39 0.85
C ASN A 33 -2.38 -7.49 -0.10
N LEU A 34 -3.69 -7.76 -0.17
CA LEU A 34 -4.25 -8.65 -1.17
C LEU A 34 -4.09 -8.09 -2.58
N LEU A 35 -4.35 -6.79 -2.78
CA LEU A 35 -4.09 -6.15 -4.07
C LEU A 35 -2.60 -6.19 -4.38
N TRP A 36 -1.76 -5.82 -3.40
CA TRP A 36 -0.30 -5.79 -3.50
C TRP A 36 0.30 -7.09 -4.01
N SER A 37 -0.18 -8.25 -3.51
CA SER A 37 0.31 -9.57 -3.90
C SER A 37 -0.04 -9.94 -5.35
N ARG A 38 -0.95 -9.20 -6.00
CA ARG A 38 -1.34 -9.39 -7.41
C ARG A 38 -0.67 -8.40 -8.37
N LEU A 39 0.01 -7.39 -7.85
CA LEU A 39 0.67 -6.36 -8.65
C LEU A 39 2.13 -6.75 -8.98
N LYS A 40 2.59 -6.39 -10.18
CA LYS A 40 4.01 -6.44 -10.54
C LYS A 40 4.75 -5.23 -10.00
N GLU A 41 6.08 -5.28 -9.91
CA GLU A 41 6.92 -4.21 -9.33
C GLU A 41 6.60 -2.80 -9.82
N ALA A 42 6.41 -2.62 -11.14
CA ALA A 42 6.07 -1.32 -11.70
C ALA A 42 4.70 -0.81 -11.20
N GLN A 43 3.71 -1.70 -11.11
CA GLN A 43 2.37 -1.37 -10.62
C GLN A 43 2.38 -1.12 -9.11
N GLN A 44 3.12 -1.93 -8.36
CA GLN A 44 3.37 -1.78 -6.93
C GLN A 44 3.93 -0.39 -6.63
N ARG A 45 5.01 0.02 -7.31
CA ARG A 45 5.62 1.36 -7.15
C ARG A 45 4.63 2.49 -7.39
N TRP A 46 3.83 2.39 -8.45
CA TRP A 46 2.80 3.39 -8.74
C TRP A 46 1.71 3.42 -7.68
N TYR A 47 1.26 2.24 -7.22
CA TYR A 47 0.21 2.12 -6.22
C TYR A 47 0.61 2.73 -4.86
N VAL A 48 1.78 2.40 -4.32
CA VAL A 48 2.26 3.06 -3.09
C VAL A 48 2.53 4.55 -3.29
N GLY A 49 2.97 4.94 -4.49
CA GLY A 49 3.14 6.35 -4.83
C GLY A 49 1.82 7.12 -4.68
N VAL A 50 0.72 6.56 -5.18
CA VAL A 50 -0.62 7.14 -5.05
C VAL A 50 -1.06 7.21 -3.59
N LEU A 51 -0.94 6.11 -2.82
CA LEU A 51 -1.28 6.10 -1.38
C LEU A 51 -0.50 7.15 -0.59
N SER A 52 0.79 7.29 -0.88
CA SER A 52 1.70 8.24 -0.25
C SER A 52 1.46 9.70 -0.68
N THR A 53 0.55 9.95 -1.64
CA THR A 53 0.09 11.28 -2.05
C THR A 53 -1.34 11.61 -1.62
N ALA A 54 -2.02 10.71 -0.91
CA ALA A 54 -3.36 10.93 -0.36
C ALA A 54 -3.41 12.12 0.61
N GLY A 55 -4.59 12.70 0.81
CA GLY A 55 -4.75 13.95 1.58
C GLY A 55 -4.42 13.80 3.07
N ASP A 56 -4.62 12.60 3.60
CA ASP A 56 -4.34 12.09 4.95
C ASP A 56 -3.39 10.89 4.86
N ALA A 57 -2.48 10.93 3.87
CA ALA A 57 -1.60 9.81 3.59
C ALA A 57 -0.89 9.33 4.86
N PRO A 58 -0.84 8.00 5.08
CA PRO A 58 0.03 7.43 6.09
C PRO A 58 1.48 7.83 5.82
N ASN A 59 2.27 7.96 6.88
CA ASN A 59 3.70 8.17 6.71
C ASN A 59 4.36 6.95 6.04
N ASP A 60 5.55 7.13 5.47
CA ASP A 60 6.23 6.08 4.70
C ASP A 60 6.58 4.86 5.55
N HIS A 61 6.84 5.06 6.85
CA HIS A 61 7.09 3.98 7.80
C HIS A 61 5.85 3.09 7.96
N LEU A 62 4.66 3.67 8.12
CA LEU A 62 3.41 2.92 8.21
C LEU A 62 3.11 2.20 6.89
N LEU A 63 3.33 2.86 5.74
CA LEU A 63 3.18 2.20 4.43
C LEU A 63 4.15 1.02 4.25
N ALA A 64 5.38 1.13 4.77
CA ALA A 64 6.35 0.04 4.79
C ALA A 64 5.81 -1.14 5.62
N GLN A 65 5.32 -0.88 6.83
CA GLN A 65 4.72 -1.91 7.70
C GLN A 65 3.48 -2.57 7.09
N ILE A 66 2.70 -1.81 6.31
CA ILE A 66 1.53 -2.33 5.61
C ILE A 66 1.97 -3.22 4.46
N THR A 67 2.82 -2.74 3.57
CA THR A 67 3.09 -3.39 2.27
C THR A 67 4.29 -4.33 2.25
N GLY A 68 5.09 -4.38 3.33
CA GLY A 68 6.36 -5.10 3.39
C GLY A 68 7.49 -4.43 2.58
N LEU A 69 7.28 -3.19 2.11
CA LEU A 69 8.31 -2.42 1.41
C LEU A 69 9.26 -1.72 2.37
N THR A 70 10.40 -1.30 1.83
CA THR A 70 11.21 -0.24 2.46
C THR A 70 10.68 1.14 2.07
N GLU A 71 11.07 2.17 2.82
CA GLU A 71 10.64 3.55 2.56
C GLU A 71 11.11 4.11 1.20
N LYS A 72 12.30 3.72 0.73
CA LYS A 72 12.89 4.21 -0.52
C LYS A 72 11.99 3.95 -1.76
N PRO A 73 11.48 2.73 -2.00
CA PRO A 73 10.48 2.46 -3.02
C PRO A 73 9.24 3.36 -2.96
N ILE A 74 8.74 3.66 -1.75
CA ILE A 74 7.56 4.49 -1.53
C ILE A 74 7.85 5.94 -1.92
N GLN A 75 8.97 6.48 -1.42
CA GLN A 75 9.44 7.83 -1.79
C GLN A 75 9.63 7.97 -3.29
N ARG A 76 10.20 6.94 -3.94
CA ARG A 76 10.38 6.94 -5.39
C ARG A 76 9.04 6.93 -6.13
N GLY A 77 8.11 6.05 -5.75
CA GLY A 77 6.77 6.01 -6.33
C GLY A 77 6.03 7.35 -6.18
N ARG A 78 6.15 7.99 -5.01
CA ARG A 78 5.56 9.32 -4.75
C ARG A 78 6.15 10.39 -5.67
N ALA A 79 7.47 10.39 -5.86
CA ALA A 79 8.15 11.30 -6.77
C ALA A 79 7.74 11.08 -8.23
N ASP A 80 7.66 9.82 -8.67
CA ASP A 80 7.21 9.46 -10.02
C ASP A 80 5.75 9.91 -10.26
N CYS A 81 4.86 9.75 -9.27
CA CYS A 81 3.48 10.25 -9.33
C CYS A 81 3.43 11.77 -9.48
N LYS A 82 4.15 12.51 -8.63
CA LYS A 82 4.22 13.98 -8.70
C LYS A 82 4.76 14.47 -10.05
N ALA A 83 5.80 13.83 -10.57
CA ALA A 83 6.42 14.19 -11.85
C ALA A 83 5.48 13.98 -13.04
N SER A 84 4.53 13.04 -12.95
CA SER A 84 3.59 12.75 -14.04
C SER A 84 2.50 13.80 -14.23
N GLY A 85 2.33 14.74 -13.28
CA GLY A 85 1.25 15.72 -13.28
C GLY A 85 -0.15 15.12 -13.11
N ARG A 86 -0.27 13.80 -12.95
CA ARG A 86 -1.52 13.09 -12.68
C ARG A 86 -1.71 12.99 -11.18
N GLN A 87 -2.49 13.92 -10.64
CA GLN A 87 -3.07 13.71 -9.32
C GLN A 87 -4.15 12.64 -9.40
N PRO A 88 -4.28 11.78 -8.38
CA PRO A 88 -5.40 10.86 -8.31
C PRO A 88 -6.71 11.68 -8.33
N ILE A 89 -7.59 11.35 -9.28
CA ILE A 89 -8.88 12.04 -9.52
C ILE A 89 -9.81 11.88 -8.31
N ILE A 90 -9.62 10.80 -7.55
CA ILE A 90 -10.28 10.55 -6.28
C ILE A 90 -9.33 11.00 -5.17
N ARG A 91 -9.80 11.91 -4.31
CA ARG A 91 -9.12 12.19 -3.04
C ARG A 91 -9.24 10.93 -2.19
N LEU A 92 -8.20 10.09 -2.23
CA LEU A 92 -8.09 8.99 -1.30
C LEU A 92 -8.04 9.59 0.10
N VAL A 93 -8.98 9.14 0.92
CA VAL A 93 -9.02 9.37 2.37
C VAL A 93 -8.63 8.02 2.98
N TYR A 94 -7.57 8.05 3.75
CA TYR A 94 -6.99 6.95 4.48
C TYR A 94 -7.65 6.86 5.86
N PRO A 95 -8.33 5.75 6.19
CA PRO A 95 -9.05 5.59 7.45
C PRO A 95 -8.14 5.45 8.68
#